data_AF-A0A1H7EVC8-F1
#
_entry.id   AF-A0A1H7EVC8-F1
#
_cell.length_a   1.000
_cell.length_b   1.000
_cell.length_c   1.000
_cell.angle_alpha   90.00
_cell.angle_beta   90.00
_cell.angle_gamma   90.00
#
_symmetry.space_group_name_H-M   'P 1'
#
loop_
_entity.id
_entity.type
_entity.pdbx_description
1 polymer ?
#
loop_
_entity_poly.entity_id
_entity_poly.type
_entity_poly.pdbx_seq_one_letter_code
_entity_poly.pdbx_strand_id
1 'polypeptide(L)'
;MKRFIPVLPLLFLANWLTIGVQGQPREDYRLIAGTSFTQAKNVYLLTLIEADQLVRKVIESDAVLAGLGQAKRQRLAESLTACGDSAACYAAAMPFTSAEIDSVAMRLAELARREAVLQQLVENHLMPSGAYQRYVNDDLAEWFAAAWRQDARTVNHIIAVYAQGKKSCLETGKN
;
A
#
# COMPACT_ATOMS: atom_id res chain seq x y z
N MET A 1 -13.95 64.89 -1.95
CA MET A 1 -12.81 64.16 -1.34
C MET A 1 -13.20 62.69 -1.19
N LYS A 2 -12.77 61.81 -2.10
CA LYS A 2 -13.07 60.37 -2.05
C LYS A 2 -11.99 59.67 -1.22
N ARG A 3 -12.37 59.09 -0.08
CA ARG A 3 -11.49 58.30 0.78
C ARG A 3 -11.20 56.96 0.11
N PHE A 4 -9.95 56.75 -0.28
CA PHE A 4 -9.44 55.49 -0.80
C PHE A 4 -9.27 54.54 0.39
N ILE A 5 -10.06 53.46 0.43
CA ILE A 5 -9.93 52.41 1.45
C ILE A 5 -8.82 51.47 0.98
N PRO A 6 -7.70 51.31 1.72
CA PRO A 6 -6.66 50.37 1.33
C PRO A 6 -7.09 48.96 1.77
N VAL A 7 -7.80 48.24 0.91
CA VAL A 7 -8.13 46.81 1.12
C VAL A 7 -6.94 45.90 0.77
N LEU A 8 -5.91 46.45 0.13
CA LEU A 8 -4.76 45.72 -0.39
C LEU A 8 -3.77 45.13 0.66
N PRO A 9 -3.58 45.66 1.88
CA PRO A 9 -2.60 45.08 2.81
C PRO A 9 -3.15 43.89 3.61
N LEU A 10 -4.49 43.66 3.62
CA LEU A 10 -5.09 42.56 4.38
C LEU A 10 -4.95 41.19 3.68
N LEU A 11 -4.76 41.17 2.36
CA LEU A 11 -4.63 39.94 1.57
C LEU A 11 -3.22 39.33 1.63
N PHE A 12 -2.19 40.09 2.02
CA PHE A 12 -0.82 39.58 2.16
C PHE A 12 -0.55 38.87 3.49
N LEU A 13 -1.31 39.17 4.56
CA LEU A 13 -1.16 38.52 5.87
C LEU A 13 -1.84 37.15 5.97
N ALA A 14 -2.77 36.83 5.06
CA ALA A 14 -3.51 35.56 5.07
C ALA A 14 -2.74 34.40 4.41
N ASN A 15 -1.65 34.67 3.68
CA ASN A 15 -0.96 33.66 2.87
C ASN A 15 0.11 32.84 3.63
N TRP A 16 0.29 33.07 4.93
CA TRP A 16 1.27 32.36 5.77
C TRP A 16 0.65 31.36 6.75
N LEU A 17 -0.68 31.19 6.77
CA LEU A 17 -1.38 30.27 7.68
C LEU A 17 -1.84 28.97 7.03
N THR A 18 -1.49 28.72 5.76
CA THR A 18 -1.88 27.49 5.04
C THR A 18 -0.68 26.80 4.43
N ILE A 19 0.28 26.38 5.26
CA ILE A 19 1.13 25.25 4.90
C ILE A 19 0.62 24.07 5.71
N GLY A 20 -0.45 23.44 5.21
CA GLY A 20 -0.74 22.08 5.63
C GLY A 20 0.40 21.21 5.11
N VAL A 21 1.27 20.74 5.99
CA VAL A 21 2.24 19.69 5.65
C VAL A 21 1.45 18.39 5.48
N GLN A 22 0.81 18.23 4.32
CA GLN A 22 0.33 16.93 3.87
C GLN A 22 1.49 16.26 3.16
N GLY A 23 1.88 15.06 3.61
CA GLY A 23 3.07 14.31 3.18
C GLY A 23 3.36 14.35 1.69
N GLN A 24 4.10 15.38 1.26
CA GLN A 24 4.47 15.54 -0.14
C GLN A 24 5.57 14.52 -0.47
N PRO A 25 5.53 13.92 -1.67
CA PRO A 25 6.67 13.18 -2.18
C PRO A 25 7.92 14.06 -2.11
N ARG A 26 9.05 13.46 -1.74
CA ARG A 26 10.33 14.18 -1.73
C ARG A 26 11.08 13.90 -3.03
N GLU A 27 11.50 14.94 -3.74
CA GLU A 27 12.22 14.80 -5.02
C GLU A 27 13.59 14.12 -4.87
N ASP A 28 14.23 14.28 -3.71
CA ASP A 28 15.51 13.68 -3.37
C ASP A 28 15.38 12.22 -2.89
N TYR A 29 14.16 11.74 -2.65
CA TYR A 29 13.95 10.37 -2.20
C TYR A 29 14.32 9.36 -3.29
N ARG A 30 14.91 8.25 -2.87
CA ARG A 30 15.27 7.12 -3.73
C ARG A 30 14.63 5.86 -3.17
N LEU A 31 13.94 5.12 -4.04
CA LEU A 31 13.30 3.87 -3.65
C LEU A 31 14.36 2.87 -3.15
N ILE A 32 14.05 2.20 -2.05
CA ILE A 32 14.80 1.03 -1.61
C ILE A 32 14.50 -0.11 -2.58
N ALA A 33 15.52 -0.59 -3.29
CA ALA A 33 15.34 -1.61 -4.33
C ALA A 33 15.01 -3.00 -3.77
N GLY A 34 15.35 -3.27 -2.51
CA GLY A 34 15.21 -4.60 -1.90
C GLY A 34 15.89 -5.70 -2.71
N THR A 35 15.23 -6.85 -2.81
CA THR A 35 15.71 -8.01 -3.59
C THR A 35 15.33 -7.94 -5.07
N SER A 36 14.36 -7.09 -5.44
CA SER A 36 13.79 -7.03 -6.78
C SER A 36 13.38 -5.60 -7.15
N PHE A 37 14.01 -5.06 -8.18
CA PHE A 37 13.63 -3.75 -8.72
C PHE A 37 12.18 -3.70 -9.24
N THR A 38 11.69 -4.81 -9.80
CA THR A 38 10.30 -4.92 -10.27
C THR A 38 9.33 -4.87 -9.10
N GLN A 39 9.65 -5.49 -7.97
CA GLN A 39 8.85 -5.42 -6.75
C GLN A 39 8.83 -3.99 -6.20
N ALA A 40 10.00 -3.35 -6.11
CA ALA A 40 10.14 -1.97 -5.63
C ALA A 40 9.28 -0.97 -6.42
N LYS A 41 9.11 -1.19 -7.73
CA LYS A 41 8.31 -0.32 -8.59
C LYS A 41 6.81 -0.60 -8.55
N ASN A 42 6.40 -1.85 -8.40
CA ASN A 42 4.99 -2.24 -8.54
C ASN A 42 4.27 -2.41 -7.19
N VAL A 43 5.00 -2.83 -6.16
CA VAL A 43 4.49 -3.17 -4.82
C VAL A 43 5.53 -2.74 -3.76
N TYR A 44 5.69 -1.42 -3.63
CA TYR A 44 6.78 -0.84 -2.85
C TYR A 44 6.68 -1.15 -1.35
N LEU A 45 5.48 -1.26 -0.79
CA LEU A 45 5.27 -1.56 0.62
C LEU A 45 5.83 -2.94 0.97
N LEU A 46 5.61 -3.94 0.12
CA LEU A 46 6.18 -5.27 0.31
C LEU A 46 7.71 -5.21 0.32
N THR A 47 8.29 -4.39 -0.55
CA THR A 47 9.75 -4.17 -0.58
C THR A 47 10.26 -3.55 0.72
N LEU A 48 9.53 -2.58 1.27
CA LEU A 48 9.88 -1.93 2.54
C LEU A 48 9.80 -2.90 3.73
N ILE A 49 8.73 -3.69 3.82
CA ILE A 49 8.55 -4.71 4.87
C ILE A 49 9.67 -5.76 4.80
N GLU A 50 10.06 -6.16 3.60
CA GLU A 50 11.18 -7.10 3.41
C GLU A 50 12.54 -6.46 3.67
N ALA A 51 12.74 -5.15 3.44
CA ALA A 51 14.05 -4.54 3.64
C ALA A 51 14.39 -4.29 5.12
N ASP A 52 13.39 -4.00 5.95
CA ASP A 52 13.58 -3.63 7.35
C ASP A 52 13.34 -4.83 8.30
N GLN A 53 14.40 -5.27 8.98
CA GLN A 53 14.35 -6.42 9.89
C GLN A 53 13.43 -6.21 11.10
N LEU A 54 13.33 -4.98 11.62
CA LEU A 54 12.49 -4.67 12.79
C LEU A 54 11.02 -4.66 12.39
N VAL A 55 10.70 -4.02 11.26
CA VAL A 55 9.35 -4.05 10.67
C VAL A 55 8.91 -5.49 10.44
N ARG A 56 9.77 -6.29 9.81
CA ARG A 56 9.47 -7.69 9.52
C ARG A 56 9.20 -8.48 10.81
N LYS A 57 10.06 -8.33 11.81
CA LYS A 57 9.89 -9.00 13.11
C LYS A 57 8.56 -8.65 13.76
N VAL A 58 8.16 -7.37 13.74
CA VAL A 58 6.87 -6.93 14.29
C VAL A 58 5.71 -7.61 13.56
N ILE A 59 5.71 -7.59 12.23
CA ILE A 59 4.65 -8.20 11.41
C ILE A 59 4.60 -9.72 11.58
N GLU A 60 5.74 -10.41 11.56
CA GLU A 60 5.83 -11.86 11.71
C GLU A 60 5.44 -12.35 13.12
N SER A 61 5.64 -11.51 14.14
CA SER A 61 5.27 -11.81 15.52
C SER A 61 3.78 -11.64 15.81
N ASP A 62 3.03 -10.97 14.92
CA ASP A 62 1.60 -10.77 15.09
C ASP A 62 0.82 -12.06 14.81
N ALA A 63 0.17 -12.61 15.83
CA ALA A 63 -0.53 -13.89 15.73
C ALA A 63 -1.67 -13.89 14.70
N VAL A 64 -2.34 -12.76 14.49
CA VAL A 64 -3.44 -12.64 13.52
C VAL A 64 -2.89 -12.67 12.10
N LEU A 65 -1.86 -11.86 11.80
CA LEU A 65 -1.20 -11.86 10.50
C LEU A 65 -0.52 -13.19 10.20
N ALA A 66 0.13 -13.81 11.20
CA ALA A 66 0.73 -15.13 11.07
C ALA A 66 -0.32 -16.20 10.72
N GLY A 67 -1.49 -16.15 11.37
CA GLY A 67 -2.61 -17.04 11.08
C GLY A 67 -3.17 -16.86 9.67
N LEU A 68 -3.37 -15.61 9.23
CA LEU A 68 -3.81 -15.31 7.85
C LEU A 68 -2.80 -15.79 6.82
N GLY A 69 -1.50 -15.58 7.07
CA GLY A 69 -0.42 -16.06 6.22
C GLY A 69 -0.36 -17.59 6.15
N GLN A 70 -0.55 -18.27 7.28
CA GLN A 70 -0.61 -19.74 7.33
C GLN A 70 -1.82 -20.28 6.56
N ALA A 71 -3.00 -19.70 6.76
CA ALA A 71 -4.21 -20.09 6.03
C ALA A 71 -4.02 -19.93 4.52
N LYS A 72 -3.41 -18.82 4.07
CA LYS A 72 -3.10 -18.61 2.65
C LYS A 72 -2.15 -19.68 2.11
N ARG A 73 -1.05 -19.96 2.82
CA ARG A 73 -0.08 -21.01 2.43
C ARG A 73 -0.73 -22.39 2.36
N GLN A 74 -1.59 -22.71 3.33
CA GLN A 74 -2.31 -23.98 3.35
C GLN A 74 -3.23 -24.13 2.13
N ARG A 75 -4.03 -23.12 1.80
CA ARG A 75 -4.90 -23.18 0.60
C ARG A 75 -4.09 -23.32 -0.70
N LEU A 76 -2.92 -22.68 -0.78
CA LEU A 76 -2.03 -22.84 -1.93
C LEU A 76 -1.47 -24.27 -2.00
N ALA A 77 -1.07 -24.84 -0.87
CA ALA A 77 -0.58 -26.21 -0.80
C ALA A 77 -1.68 -27.23 -1.15
N GLU A 78 -2.90 -27.03 -0.66
CA GLU A 78 -4.06 -27.87 -1.00
C GLU A 78 -4.34 -27.86 -2.51
N SER A 79 -4.15 -26.71 -3.18
CA SER A 79 -4.32 -26.61 -4.64
C SER A 79 -3.38 -27.56 -5.41
N LEU A 80 -2.16 -27.83 -4.91
CA LEU A 80 -1.18 -28.81 -5.46
C LEU A 80 -1.73 -30.23 -5.54
N THR A 81 -2.66 -30.58 -4.65
CA THR A 81 -3.29 -31.91 -4.64
C THR A 81 -4.65 -31.91 -5.31
N ALA A 82 -5.42 -30.83 -5.18
CA ALA A 82 -6.79 -30.75 -5.65
C ALA A 82 -6.93 -30.42 -7.15
N CYS A 83 -5.93 -29.75 -7.75
CA CYS A 83 -6.04 -29.23 -9.12
C CYS A 83 -5.58 -30.21 -10.21
N GLY A 84 -4.91 -31.31 -9.87
CA GLY A 84 -4.35 -32.25 -10.86
C GLY A 84 -3.49 -31.53 -11.91
N ASP A 85 -3.75 -31.77 -13.19
CA ASP A 85 -3.01 -31.15 -14.30
C ASP A 85 -3.59 -29.79 -14.76
N SER A 86 -4.57 -29.23 -14.05
CA SER A 86 -5.24 -27.98 -14.45
C SER A 86 -4.45 -26.74 -14.05
N ALA A 87 -3.66 -26.21 -14.99
CA ALA A 87 -2.97 -24.92 -14.84
C ALA A 87 -3.91 -23.77 -14.42
N ALA A 88 -5.12 -23.73 -14.98
CA ALA A 88 -6.11 -22.72 -14.64
C ALA A 88 -6.62 -22.83 -13.20
N CYS A 89 -6.74 -24.05 -12.66
CA CYS A 89 -7.13 -24.28 -11.27
C CYS A 89 -6.08 -23.72 -10.29
N TYR A 90 -4.79 -23.97 -10.56
CA TYR A 90 -3.69 -23.40 -9.77
C TYR A 90 -3.75 -21.86 -9.76
N ALA A 91 -3.93 -21.27 -10.94
CA ALA A 91 -4.00 -19.82 -11.08
C ALA A 91 -5.22 -19.19 -10.38
N ALA A 92 -6.30 -19.94 -10.18
CA ALA A 92 -7.48 -19.47 -9.45
C ALA A 92 -7.26 -19.38 -7.92
N ALA A 93 -6.36 -20.19 -7.36
CA ALA A 93 -6.07 -20.20 -5.92
C ALA A 93 -5.09 -19.09 -5.48
N MET A 94 -4.32 -18.55 -6.43
CA MET A 94 -3.24 -17.58 -6.17
C MET A 94 -3.70 -16.20 -5.65
N PRO A 95 -4.76 -15.55 -6.16
CA PRO A 95 -5.16 -14.22 -5.70
C PRO A 95 -5.55 -14.16 -4.22
N PHE A 96 -5.35 -13.02 -3.59
CA PHE A 96 -6.00 -12.69 -2.31
C PHE A 96 -7.48 -12.38 -2.55
N THR A 97 -8.36 -12.90 -1.70
CA THR A 97 -9.77 -12.49 -1.71
C THR A 97 -9.93 -11.10 -1.10
N SER A 98 -11.03 -10.40 -1.40
CA SER A 98 -11.31 -9.08 -0.79
C SER A 98 -11.33 -9.15 0.74
N ALA A 99 -11.92 -10.21 1.31
CA ALA A 99 -11.95 -10.40 2.75
C ALA A 99 -10.55 -10.56 3.36
N GLU A 100 -9.62 -11.22 2.67
CA GLU A 100 -8.23 -11.33 3.12
C GLU A 100 -7.51 -9.98 3.04
N ILE A 101 -7.66 -9.27 1.93
CA ILE A 101 -7.07 -7.94 1.75
C ILE A 101 -7.51 -7.03 2.88
N ASP A 102 -8.81 -6.99 3.19
CA ASP A 102 -9.35 -6.13 4.23
C ASP A 102 -8.99 -6.59 5.65
N SER A 103 -8.98 -7.90 5.92
CA SER A 103 -8.56 -8.42 7.23
C SER A 103 -7.11 -8.10 7.53
N VAL A 104 -6.22 -8.26 6.55
CA VAL A 104 -4.81 -7.87 6.69
C VAL A 104 -4.69 -6.35 6.84
N ALA A 105 -5.41 -5.57 6.05
CA ALA A 105 -5.38 -4.11 6.12
C ALA A 105 -5.79 -3.59 7.51
N MET A 106 -6.91 -4.09 8.04
CA MET A 106 -7.40 -3.74 9.36
C MET A 106 -6.37 -4.08 10.44
N ARG A 107 -5.78 -5.29 10.37
CA ARG A 107 -4.78 -5.70 11.35
C ARG A 107 -3.49 -4.90 11.26
N LEU A 108 -3.03 -4.57 10.05
CA LEU A 108 -1.86 -3.71 9.85
C LEU A 108 -2.09 -2.30 10.40
N ALA A 109 -3.29 -1.72 10.23
CA ALA A 109 -3.63 -0.43 10.84
C ALA A 109 -3.60 -0.50 12.38
N GLU A 110 -4.23 -1.52 12.97
CA GLU A 110 -4.20 -1.73 14.42
C GLU A 110 -2.77 -1.86 14.96
N LEU A 111 -1.91 -2.62 14.26
CA LEU A 111 -0.53 -2.82 14.64
C LEU A 111 0.27 -1.53 14.50
N ALA A 112 0.08 -0.78 13.41
CA ALA A 112 0.76 0.49 13.18
C ALA A 112 0.40 1.56 14.21
N ARG A 113 -0.81 1.52 14.80
CA ARG A 113 -1.17 2.43 15.91
C ARG A 113 -0.42 2.13 17.21
N ARG A 114 0.09 0.90 17.38
CA ARG A 114 0.76 0.44 18.61
C ARG A 114 2.28 0.41 18.47
N GLU A 115 2.77 0.17 17.26
CA GLU A 115 4.17 -0.09 16.96
C GLU A 115 4.79 1.10 16.22
N ALA A 116 5.60 1.89 16.93
CA ALA A 116 6.24 3.09 16.38
C ALA A 116 7.10 2.81 15.15
N VAL A 117 7.71 1.61 15.05
CA VAL A 117 8.52 1.22 13.89
C VAL A 117 7.71 1.18 12.59
N LEU A 118 6.42 0.84 12.66
CA LEU A 118 5.55 0.83 11.48
C LEU A 118 5.15 2.25 11.07
N GLN A 119 4.95 3.17 12.03
CA GLN A 119 4.71 4.58 11.75
C GLN A 119 5.94 5.22 11.09
N GLN A 120 7.12 4.92 11.62
CA GLN A 120 8.40 5.38 11.05
C GLN A 120 8.62 4.86 9.64
N LEU A 121 8.21 3.62 9.32
CA LEU A 121 8.23 3.11 7.95
C LEU A 121 7.39 3.99 7.02
N VAL A 122 6.21 4.43 7.47
CA VAL A 122 5.32 5.29 6.69
C VAL A 122 5.95 6.66 6.48
N GLU A 123 6.38 7.31 7.55
CA GLU A 123 6.93 8.67 7.52
C GLU A 123 8.24 8.76 6.74
N ASN A 124 9.14 7.81 6.96
CA ASN A 124 10.49 7.88 6.39
C ASN A 124 10.55 7.36 4.96
N HIS A 125 9.67 6.43 4.61
CA HIS A 125 9.75 5.72 3.34
C HIS A 125 8.50 5.79 2.48
N LEU A 126 7.32 5.55 3.03
CA LEU A 126 6.09 5.46 2.26
C LEU A 126 5.65 6.83 1.73
N MET A 127 5.55 7.84 2.60
CA MET A 127 5.15 9.19 2.21
C MET A 127 6.15 9.84 1.25
N PRO A 128 7.47 9.83 1.54
CA PRO A 128 8.46 10.43 0.65
C PRO A 128 8.55 9.78 -0.72
N SER A 129 8.20 8.48 -0.84
CA SER A 129 8.26 7.76 -2.11
C SER A 129 7.28 8.27 -3.17
N GLY A 130 6.17 8.87 -2.74
CA GLY A 130 5.07 9.22 -3.64
C GLY A 130 4.31 8.02 -4.24
N ALA A 131 4.64 6.77 -3.89
CA ALA A 131 4.05 5.58 -4.52
C ALA A 131 2.56 5.37 -4.22
N TYR A 132 2.03 6.03 -3.19
CA TYR A 132 0.68 5.83 -2.65
C TYR A 132 -0.11 7.15 -2.51
N GLN A 133 0.20 8.16 -3.33
CA GLN A 133 -0.38 9.51 -3.21
C GLN A 133 -1.90 9.58 -3.44
N ARG A 134 -2.49 8.56 -4.09
CA ARG A 134 -3.96 8.43 -4.18
C ARG A 134 -4.62 8.20 -2.81
N TYR A 135 -3.87 7.70 -1.85
CA TYR A 135 -4.36 7.23 -0.56
C TYR A 135 -3.76 7.98 0.62
N VAL A 136 -3.35 9.24 0.40
CA VAL A 136 -2.90 10.15 1.46
C VAL A 136 -3.94 10.17 2.58
N ASN A 137 -3.46 10.02 3.81
CA ASN A 137 -4.29 10.05 5.01
C ASN A 137 -3.51 10.70 6.15
N ASP A 138 -4.19 11.49 6.98
CA ASP A 138 -3.57 12.10 8.16
C ASP A 138 -3.28 11.06 9.26
N ASP A 139 -3.99 9.93 9.26
CA ASP A 139 -3.68 8.75 10.08
C ASP A 139 -2.67 7.85 9.33
N LEU A 140 -1.42 7.83 9.82
CA LEU A 140 -0.34 6.99 9.27
C LEU A 140 -0.69 5.51 9.23
N ALA A 141 -1.46 5.01 10.20
CA ALA A 141 -1.89 3.62 10.23
C ALA A 141 -2.88 3.30 9.11
N GLU A 142 -3.79 4.23 8.80
CA GLU A 142 -4.70 4.08 7.67
C GLU A 142 -3.95 4.23 6.33
N TRP A 143 -2.94 5.09 6.25
CA TRP A 143 -2.09 5.18 5.05
C TRP A 143 -1.33 3.88 4.81
N PHE A 144 -0.74 3.29 5.86
CA PHE A 144 -0.08 1.98 5.79
C PHE A 144 -1.04 0.89 5.30
N ALA A 145 -2.24 0.82 5.87
CA ALA A 145 -3.26 -0.14 5.46
C ALA A 145 -3.74 0.09 4.02
N ALA A 146 -3.88 1.34 3.58
CA ALA A 146 -4.27 1.67 2.21
C ALA A 146 -3.18 1.29 1.19
N ALA A 147 -1.92 1.47 1.54
CA ALA A 147 -0.79 1.01 0.73
C ALA A 147 -0.77 -0.52 0.58
N TRP A 148 -1.03 -1.26 1.66
CA TRP A 148 -1.21 -2.72 1.58
C TRP A 148 -2.36 -3.09 0.64
N ARG A 149 -3.51 -2.42 0.76
CA ARG A 149 -4.65 -2.67 -0.13
C ARG A 149 -4.28 -2.42 -1.60
N GLN A 150 -3.51 -1.37 -1.89
CA GLN A 150 -3.00 -1.12 -3.24
C GLN A 150 -2.10 -2.27 -3.70
N ASP A 151 -1.09 -2.64 -2.92
CA ASP A 151 -0.12 -3.68 -3.29
C ASP A 151 -0.79 -5.04 -3.49
N ALA A 152 -1.67 -5.46 -2.59
CA ALA A 152 -2.38 -6.73 -2.70
C ALA A 152 -3.27 -6.78 -3.96
N ARG A 153 -3.93 -5.67 -4.32
CA ARG A 153 -4.68 -5.56 -5.58
C ARG A 153 -3.77 -5.58 -6.79
N THR A 154 -2.59 -4.96 -6.72
CA THR A 154 -1.59 -5.03 -7.78
C THR A 154 -1.09 -6.46 -7.98
N VAL A 155 -0.78 -7.19 -6.90
CA VAL A 155 -0.43 -8.62 -6.97
C VAL A 155 -1.54 -9.43 -7.63
N ASN A 156 -2.80 -9.22 -7.22
CA ASN A 156 -3.94 -9.87 -7.85
C ASN A 156 -4.06 -9.55 -9.35
N HIS A 157 -3.78 -8.30 -9.74
CA HIS A 157 -3.78 -7.91 -11.14
C HIS A 157 -2.66 -8.59 -11.94
N ILE A 158 -1.45 -8.66 -11.39
CA ILE A 158 -0.32 -9.38 -11.98
C ILE A 158 -0.69 -10.86 -12.20
N ILE A 159 -1.27 -11.52 -11.20
CA ILE A 159 -1.76 -12.91 -11.31
C ILE A 159 -2.83 -13.02 -12.40
N ALA A 160 -3.81 -12.12 -12.40
CA ALA A 160 -4.87 -12.08 -13.40
C ALA A 160 -4.32 -12.02 -14.84
N VAL A 161 -3.35 -11.16 -15.09
CA VAL A 161 -2.77 -10.99 -16.44
C VAL A 161 -1.88 -12.17 -16.80
N TYR A 162 -0.89 -12.47 -15.97
CA TYR A 162 0.20 -13.38 -16.34
C TYR A 162 -0.09 -14.85 -16.04
N ALA A 163 -0.92 -15.15 -15.04
CA ALA A 163 -1.29 -16.53 -14.71
C ALA A 163 -2.66 -16.94 -15.25
N GLN A 164 -3.62 -15.99 -15.33
CA GLN A 164 -4.99 -16.28 -15.79
C GLN A 164 -5.26 -15.82 -17.23
N GLY A 165 -4.32 -15.13 -17.88
CA GLY A 165 -4.48 -14.68 -19.27
C GLY A 165 -5.53 -13.58 -19.47
N LYS A 166 -5.86 -12.79 -18.42
CA LYS A 166 -6.77 -11.65 -18.54
C LYS A 166 -6.08 -10.48 -19.26
N LYS A 167 -6.88 -9.63 -19.91
CA LYS A 167 -6.37 -8.39 -20.53
C LYS A 167 -5.78 -7.46 -19.47
N SER A 168 -4.63 -6.85 -19.77
CA SER A 168 -3.90 -5.96 -18.86
C SER A 168 -4.53 -4.58 -18.73
N CYS A 169 -5.17 -4.06 -19.77
CA CYS A 169 -5.90 -2.81 -19.70
C CYS A 169 -7.31 -3.07 -19.17
N LEU A 170 -7.72 -2.32 -18.13
CA LEU A 170 -9.14 -2.17 -17.81
C LEU A 170 -9.80 -1.57 -19.05
N GLU A 171 -10.69 -2.31 -19.70
CA GLU A 171 -11.66 -1.70 -20.60
C GLU A 171 -12.50 -0.75 -19.74
N THR A 172 -12.10 0.52 -19.67
CA THR A 172 -12.99 1.59 -19.22
C THR A 172 -14.24 1.48 -20.08
N GLY A 173 -15.37 1.25 -19.42
CA GLY A 173 -16.61 0.81 -20.05
C GLY A 173 -16.92 1.51 -21.36
N LYS A 174 -17.30 0.71 -22.35
CA LYS A 174 -18.29 1.19 -23.32
C LYS A 174 -19.61 1.31 -22.55
N ASN A 175 -19.97 2.55 -22.24
CA ASN A 175 -21.38 2.91 -22.03
C ASN A 175 -22.17 2.64 -23.31
#